data_AF-A0A3G8RDB1-F1
#
_entry.id   AF-A0A3G8RDB1-F1
#
_cell.length_a   1.000
_cell.length_b   1.000
_cell.length_c   1.000
_cell.angle_alpha   90.00
_cell.angle_beta   90.00
_cell.angle_gamma   90.00
#
_symmetry.space_group_name_H-M   'P 1'
#
loop_
_entity.id
_entity.type
_entity.pdbx_description
1 polymer ?
#
loop_
_entity_poly.entity_id
_entity_poly.type
_entity_poly.pdbx_seq_one_letter_code
_entity_poly.pdbx_strand_id
1 'polypeptide(L)'
;MIGSTSTKALIKPKNILEGSVKYESTLSKVNILKESEQRSSNIKSNDFNYAETGARNIPPEQFFREEAIAEELYGKFRNLGNQDVEAIAKNTGFSERIQRIKDHVFNNTHTKDHGVGKFDPDFELSQAWERLVDGKYVDSDVQLLHHELFESRFEGIFHTNYRTAHDKTIESGRPWNWEKIYEERE
;
A
#
# COMPACT_ATOMS: atom_id res chain seq x y z
N MET A 1 4.74 -36.50 47.44
CA MET A 1 3.77 -37.09 46.48
C MET A 1 2.48 -37.25 47.24
N ILE A 2 1.31 -36.73 46.85
CA ILE A 2 0.71 -36.59 45.52
C ILE A 2 -0.31 -35.45 45.63
N GLY A 3 -0.22 -34.45 44.75
CA GLY A 3 -1.15 -33.32 44.68
C GLY A 3 -2.45 -33.69 43.99
N SER A 4 -3.56 -33.21 44.53
CA SER A 4 -4.90 -33.31 43.93
C SER A 4 -5.02 -32.31 42.78
N THR A 5 -5.05 -32.80 41.53
CA THR A 5 -5.31 -31.99 40.35
C THR A 5 -6.81 -32.01 40.04
N SER A 6 -7.47 -30.86 40.28
CA SER A 6 -8.80 -30.58 39.76
C SER A 6 -8.72 -30.31 38.26
N THR A 7 -9.38 -31.15 37.47
CA THR A 7 -9.51 -30.99 36.01
C THR A 7 -10.41 -29.80 35.69
N LYS A 8 -9.82 -28.68 35.24
CA LYS A 8 -10.56 -27.59 34.60
C LYS A 8 -11.00 -28.03 33.20
N ALA A 9 -12.31 -28.01 32.96
CA ALA A 9 -12.92 -28.22 31.67
C ALA A 9 -12.39 -27.20 30.64
N LEU A 10 -11.94 -27.71 29.50
CA LEU A 10 -11.46 -26.94 28.35
C LEU A 10 -12.67 -26.31 27.64
N ILE A 11 -12.97 -25.05 27.95
CA ILE A 11 -13.96 -24.25 27.21
C ILE A 11 -13.32 -23.92 25.85
N LYS A 12 -13.81 -24.55 24.79
CA LYS A 12 -13.45 -24.18 23.41
C LYS A 12 -13.95 -22.76 23.13
N PRO A 13 -13.13 -21.84 22.58
CA PRO A 13 -13.61 -20.52 22.23
C PRO A 13 -14.69 -20.62 21.15
N LYS A 14 -15.85 -20.01 21.42
CA LYS A 14 -16.94 -19.82 20.47
C LYS A 14 -16.40 -19.04 19.26
N ASN A 15 -16.58 -19.63 18.09
CA ASN A 15 -16.29 -19.01 16.80
C ASN A 15 -17.30 -17.86 16.59
N ILE A 16 -16.88 -16.62 16.84
CA ILE A 16 -17.68 -15.41 16.60
C ILE A 16 -16.91 -14.56 15.59
N LEU A 17 -16.85 -14.99 14.33
CA LEU A 17 -16.49 -14.11 13.20
C LEU A 17 -17.17 -14.65 11.93
N GLU A 18 -18.51 -14.75 11.97
CA GLU A 18 -19.32 -14.74 10.76
C GLU A 18 -19.81 -13.30 10.59
N GLY A 19 -18.98 -12.50 9.93
CA GLY A 19 -19.16 -11.07 9.79
C GLY A 19 -18.19 -10.56 8.75
N SER A 20 -18.47 -10.88 7.47
CA SER A 20 -17.82 -10.25 6.33
C SER A 20 -17.97 -8.73 6.46
N VAL A 21 -16.91 -8.05 6.87
CA VAL A 21 -16.78 -6.60 6.82
C VAL A 21 -16.82 -6.22 5.35
N LYS A 22 -18.00 -5.87 4.85
CA LYS A 22 -18.14 -5.18 3.57
C LYS A 22 -17.65 -3.75 3.81
N TYR A 23 -16.40 -3.48 3.43
CA TYR A 23 -15.80 -2.15 3.51
C TYR A 23 -16.60 -1.16 2.65
N GLU A 24 -16.96 0.00 3.21
CA GLU A 24 -17.63 1.13 2.56
C GLU A 24 -16.74 1.87 1.53
N SER A 25 -15.77 1.20 0.87
CA SER A 25 -14.83 1.88 -0.05
C SER A 25 -15.49 2.32 -1.36
N THR A 26 -16.52 1.60 -1.81
CA THR A 26 -17.14 1.86 -3.13
C THR A 26 -17.90 3.18 -3.17
N LEU A 27 -18.54 3.60 -2.06
CA LEU A 27 -19.29 4.86 -1.99
C LEU A 27 -18.35 6.07 -1.91
N SER A 28 -17.23 5.96 -1.18
CA SER A 28 -16.20 7.01 -1.14
C SER A 28 -15.57 7.19 -2.52
N LYS A 29 -15.14 6.10 -3.16
CA LYS A 29 -14.56 6.13 -4.51
C LYS A 29 -15.48 6.77 -5.55
N VAL A 30 -16.78 6.48 -5.51
CA VAL A 30 -17.76 7.09 -6.44
C VAL A 30 -17.90 8.60 -6.24
N ASN A 31 -17.78 9.10 -5.01
CA ASN A 31 -17.86 10.53 -4.73
C ASN A 31 -16.57 11.26 -5.14
N ILE A 32 -15.39 10.67 -4.92
CA ILE A 32 -14.10 11.20 -5.38
C ILE A 32 -14.07 11.34 -6.90
N LEU A 33 -14.55 10.32 -7.62
CA LEU A 33 -14.62 10.32 -9.09
C LEU A 33 -15.46 11.50 -9.60
N LYS A 34 -16.57 11.81 -8.92
CA LYS A 34 -17.42 12.97 -9.25
C LYS A 34 -16.77 14.32 -8.94
N GLU A 35 -16.06 14.45 -7.82
CA GLU A 35 -15.40 15.71 -7.44
C GLU A 35 -14.16 16.01 -8.30
N SER A 36 -13.42 14.98 -8.70
CA SER A 36 -12.25 15.10 -9.58
C SER A 36 -12.62 15.45 -11.02
N GLU A 37 -13.73 14.92 -11.55
CA GLU A 37 -14.32 15.36 -12.84
C GLU A 37 -14.61 16.87 -12.84
N GLN A 38 -15.11 17.42 -11.71
CA GLN A 38 -15.38 18.86 -11.58
C GLN A 38 -14.08 19.69 -11.51
N ARG A 39 -13.03 19.21 -10.84
CA ARG A 39 -11.73 19.91 -10.73
C ARG A 39 -10.95 19.93 -12.06
N SER A 40 -11.00 18.83 -12.82
CA SER A 40 -10.32 18.71 -14.12
C SER A 40 -10.76 19.77 -15.13
N SER A 41 -12.05 20.17 -15.09
CA SER A 41 -12.60 21.18 -16.00
C SER A 41 -11.95 22.57 -15.93
N ASN A 42 -11.17 22.86 -14.87
CA ASN A 42 -10.63 24.19 -14.59
C ASN A 42 -9.11 24.35 -14.80
N ILE A 43 -8.36 23.29 -15.17
CA ILE A 43 -6.90 23.33 -15.25
C ILE A 43 -6.40 23.19 -16.70
N LYS A 44 -5.53 24.11 -17.13
CA LYS A 44 -4.93 24.10 -18.47
C LYS A 44 -3.69 23.19 -18.50
N SER A 45 -3.55 22.44 -19.59
CA SER A 45 -2.57 21.35 -19.82
C SER A 45 -1.08 21.69 -19.65
N ASN A 46 -0.71 22.95 -19.43
CA ASN A 46 0.68 23.40 -19.52
C ASN A 46 1.40 23.59 -18.17
N ASP A 47 0.73 23.36 -17.04
CA ASP A 47 1.31 23.57 -15.69
C ASP A 47 1.83 22.28 -15.02
N PHE A 48 1.81 21.14 -15.73
CA PHE A 48 2.24 19.86 -15.18
C PHE A 48 3.75 19.67 -15.30
N ASN A 49 4.48 20.01 -14.24
CA ASN A 49 5.79 19.42 -14.03
C ASN A 49 5.56 17.94 -13.70
N TYR A 50 5.91 17.08 -14.66
CA TYR A 50 5.96 15.63 -14.55
C TYR A 50 6.40 15.20 -13.14
N ALA A 51 5.47 14.65 -12.35
CA ALA A 51 5.78 14.08 -11.05
C ALA A 51 6.76 12.91 -11.24
N GLU A 52 7.74 12.78 -10.33
CA GLU A 52 8.78 11.74 -10.35
C GLU A 52 8.24 10.34 -9.98
N THR A 53 7.03 10.01 -10.40
CA THR A 53 6.39 8.69 -10.21
C THR A 53 5.84 8.17 -11.54
N GLY A 54 6.76 7.61 -12.33
CA GLY A 54 6.43 6.72 -13.45
C GLY A 54 5.90 7.44 -14.69
N ALA A 55 6.71 7.51 -15.74
CA ALA A 55 6.40 8.11 -17.03
C ALA A 55 5.22 7.43 -17.77
N ARG A 56 3.99 7.59 -17.26
CA ARG A 56 2.75 7.08 -17.86
C ARG A 56 2.17 8.15 -18.79
N ASN A 57 1.91 7.77 -20.04
CA ASN A 57 1.15 8.61 -20.97
C ASN A 57 -0.36 8.44 -20.72
N ILE A 58 -0.87 9.07 -19.66
CA ILE A 58 -2.31 9.10 -19.33
C ILE A 58 -2.92 10.48 -19.61
N PRO A 59 -4.21 10.58 -19.98
CA PRO A 59 -4.88 11.86 -20.11
C PRO A 59 -4.81 12.68 -18.81
N PRO A 60 -4.67 14.02 -18.86
CA PRO A 60 -4.56 14.87 -17.66
C PRO A 60 -5.70 14.69 -16.65
N GLU A 61 -6.91 14.45 -17.16
CA GLU A 61 -8.08 14.17 -16.31
C GLU A 61 -7.91 12.87 -15.53
N GLN A 62 -7.40 11.81 -16.16
CA GLN A 62 -7.13 10.54 -15.50
C GLN A 62 -6.02 10.70 -14.45
N PHE A 63 -4.97 11.46 -14.77
CA PHE A 63 -3.90 11.76 -13.82
C PHE A 63 -4.42 12.39 -12.53
N PHE A 64 -5.22 13.47 -12.62
CA PHE A 64 -5.78 14.12 -11.43
C PHE A 64 -6.73 13.23 -10.63
N ARG A 65 -7.49 12.37 -11.32
CA ARG A 65 -8.34 11.38 -10.64
C ARG A 65 -7.50 10.41 -9.82
N GLU A 66 -6.45 9.87 -10.42
CA GLU A 66 -5.57 8.90 -9.79
C GLU A 66 -4.80 9.51 -8.61
N GLU A 67 -4.29 10.74 -8.74
CA GLU A 67 -3.68 11.47 -7.62
C GLU A 67 -4.65 11.66 -6.46
N ALA A 68 -5.88 12.11 -6.72
CA ALA A 68 -6.88 12.31 -5.67
C ALA A 68 -7.25 11.01 -4.96
N ILE A 69 -7.37 9.91 -5.70
CA ILE A 69 -7.61 8.58 -5.13
C ILE A 69 -6.42 8.13 -4.28
N ALA A 70 -5.20 8.32 -4.78
CA ALA A 70 -3.98 7.95 -4.05
C ALA A 70 -3.87 8.74 -2.73
N GLU A 71 -4.12 10.04 -2.76
CA GLU A 71 -4.10 10.90 -1.56
C GLU A 71 -5.10 10.42 -0.50
N GLU A 72 -6.34 10.13 -0.89
CA GLU A 72 -7.36 9.61 0.03
C GLU A 72 -6.94 8.25 0.60
N LEU A 73 -6.49 7.32 -0.24
CA LEU A 73 -6.09 5.99 0.20
C LEU A 73 -4.88 6.04 1.13
N TYR A 74 -3.88 6.87 0.85
CA TYR A 74 -2.74 7.09 1.75
C TYR A 74 -3.21 7.67 3.09
N GLY A 75 -4.10 8.67 3.06
CA GLY A 75 -4.73 9.22 4.25
C GLY A 75 -5.44 8.14 5.08
N LYS A 76 -6.22 7.29 4.43
CA LYS A 76 -6.88 6.15 5.06
C LYS A 76 -5.88 5.17 5.68
N PHE A 77 -4.90 4.69 4.91
CA PHE A 77 -3.95 3.68 5.39
C PHE A 77 -3.12 4.17 6.57
N ARG A 78 -2.70 5.46 6.57
CA ARG A 78 -2.04 6.11 7.72
C ARG A 78 -2.89 6.10 8.98
N ASN A 79 -4.22 6.15 8.85
CA ASN A 79 -5.17 6.22 9.97
C ASN A 79 -5.71 4.86 10.43
N LEU A 80 -5.46 3.76 9.70
CA LEU A 80 -6.00 2.42 10.02
C LEU A 80 -5.31 1.71 11.21
N GLY A 81 -4.26 2.30 11.80
CA GLY A 81 -3.49 1.65 12.84
C GLY A 81 -2.80 0.39 12.32
N ASN A 82 -3.08 -0.77 12.92
CA ASN A 82 -2.51 -2.07 12.51
C ASN A 82 -3.52 -2.98 11.78
N GLN A 83 -4.75 -2.52 11.51
CA GLN A 83 -5.82 -3.38 10.98
C GLN A 83 -5.50 -3.93 9.57
N ASP A 84 -4.95 -3.08 8.70
CA ASP A 84 -4.47 -3.47 7.38
C ASP A 84 -3.26 -4.41 7.47
N VAL A 85 -2.34 -4.16 8.40
CA VAL A 85 -1.18 -5.03 8.65
C VAL A 85 -1.62 -6.45 9.01
N GLU A 86 -2.58 -6.57 9.93
CA GLU A 86 -3.14 -7.87 10.34
C GLU A 86 -3.87 -8.57 9.18
N ALA A 87 -4.67 -7.82 8.41
CA ALA A 87 -5.40 -8.35 7.26
C ALA A 87 -4.43 -8.87 6.18
N ILE A 88 -3.43 -8.07 5.80
CA ILE A 88 -2.43 -8.46 4.80
C ILE A 88 -1.63 -9.68 5.26
N ALA A 89 -1.18 -9.69 6.53
CA ALA A 89 -0.44 -10.82 7.08
C ALA A 89 -1.26 -12.12 7.04
N LYS A 90 -2.57 -12.03 7.34
CA LYS A 90 -3.50 -13.15 7.25
C LYS A 90 -3.70 -13.61 5.80
N ASN A 91 -3.88 -12.67 4.86
CA ASN A 91 -4.20 -12.98 3.47
C ASN A 91 -3.00 -13.55 2.69
N THR A 92 -1.79 -13.09 3.00
CA THR A 92 -0.56 -13.42 2.26
C THR A 92 0.33 -14.45 2.97
N GLY A 93 0.15 -14.66 4.27
CA GLY A 93 1.08 -15.41 5.11
C GLY A 93 2.40 -14.68 5.41
N PHE A 94 2.54 -13.42 4.98
CA PHE A 94 3.72 -12.60 5.19
C PHE A 94 3.62 -11.90 6.56
N SER A 95 4.26 -12.42 7.60
CA SER A 95 4.14 -11.89 8.98
C SER A 95 5.11 -10.75 9.29
N GLU A 96 4.91 -10.05 10.44
CA GLU A 96 5.60 -8.92 11.14
C GLU A 96 6.33 -7.83 10.32
N ARG A 97 6.92 -8.21 9.20
CA ARG A 97 7.50 -7.41 8.14
C ARG A 97 6.50 -6.46 7.49
N ILE A 98 5.20 -6.78 7.48
CA ILE A 98 4.17 -5.89 6.91
C ILE A 98 4.10 -4.55 7.64
N GLN A 99 4.28 -4.54 8.97
CA GLN A 99 4.32 -3.28 9.72
C GLN A 99 5.49 -2.41 9.25
N ARG A 100 6.68 -3.01 9.04
CA ARG A 100 7.84 -2.30 8.51
C ARG A 100 7.57 -1.72 7.12
N ILE A 101 6.94 -2.50 6.24
CA ILE A 101 6.59 -2.05 4.89
C ILE A 101 5.60 -0.90 4.98
N LYS A 102 4.55 -1.03 5.80
CA LYS A 102 3.57 0.04 6.02
C LYS A 102 4.26 1.31 6.49
N ASP A 103 5.15 1.19 7.47
CA ASP A 103 5.85 2.34 8.01
C ASP A 103 6.75 2.99 6.96
N HIS A 104 7.51 2.19 6.21
CA HIS A 104 8.34 2.65 5.10
C HIS A 104 7.54 3.44 4.07
N VAL A 105 6.45 2.86 3.57
CA VAL A 105 5.71 3.44 2.45
C VAL A 105 4.83 4.63 2.87
N PHE A 106 4.20 4.56 4.04
CA PHE A 106 3.15 5.52 4.41
C PHE A 106 3.56 6.50 5.51
N ASN A 107 4.38 6.08 6.48
CA ASN A 107 4.54 6.81 7.74
C ASN A 107 5.89 7.50 7.88
N ASN A 108 6.96 6.87 7.40
CA ASN A 108 8.34 7.30 7.57
C ASN A 108 8.68 8.51 6.71
N THR A 109 9.70 9.21 7.16
CA THR A 109 10.32 10.32 6.45
C THR A 109 11.63 9.83 5.85
N HIS A 110 11.85 10.16 4.58
CA HIS A 110 13.01 9.72 3.80
C HIS A 110 13.83 10.92 3.35
N THR A 111 15.12 10.67 3.10
CA THR A 111 15.93 11.61 2.32
C THR A 111 15.66 11.34 0.84
N LYS A 112 14.93 12.26 0.19
CA LYS A 112 14.63 12.28 -1.25
C LYS A 112 15.61 13.20 -1.97
N ASP A 113 15.59 13.22 -3.30
CA ASP A 113 16.49 14.08 -4.08
C ASP A 113 16.22 15.58 -3.84
N HIS A 114 14.95 15.93 -3.67
CA HIS A 114 14.49 17.31 -3.51
C HIS A 114 14.19 17.69 -2.04
N GLY A 115 14.65 16.88 -1.08
CA GLY A 115 14.53 17.20 0.34
C GLY A 115 14.13 16.02 1.23
N VAL A 116 13.80 16.33 2.48
CA VAL A 116 13.44 15.33 3.49
C VAL A 116 11.93 15.37 3.73
N GLY A 117 11.25 14.24 3.55
CA GLY A 117 9.80 14.17 3.69
C GLY A 117 9.25 12.75 3.54
N LYS A 118 7.95 12.59 3.77
CA LYS A 118 7.26 11.34 3.44
C LYS A 118 7.22 11.14 1.92
N PHE A 119 6.94 9.91 1.50
CA PHE A 119 6.60 9.67 0.11
C PHE A 119 5.29 10.34 -0.29
N ASP A 120 5.29 10.81 -1.53
CA ASP A 120 4.11 11.34 -2.19
C ASP A 120 3.18 10.16 -2.55
N PRO A 121 1.85 10.34 -2.54
CA PRO A 121 0.93 9.25 -2.84
C PRO A 121 1.14 8.67 -4.25
N ASP A 122 1.24 7.35 -4.34
CA ASP A 122 1.29 6.61 -5.61
C ASP A 122 0.01 5.81 -5.82
N PHE A 123 -0.64 6.01 -6.97
CA PHE A 123 -1.92 5.38 -7.27
C PHE A 123 -1.83 3.86 -7.34
N GLU A 124 -0.84 3.32 -8.06
CA GLU A 124 -0.71 1.87 -8.26
C GLU A 124 -0.36 1.18 -6.95
N LEU A 125 0.45 1.83 -6.11
CA LEU A 125 0.83 1.33 -4.80
C LEU A 125 -0.40 1.29 -3.90
N SER A 126 -1.17 2.38 -3.88
CA SER A 126 -2.37 2.47 -3.06
C SER A 126 -3.40 1.39 -3.41
N GLN A 127 -3.51 1.08 -4.71
CA GLN A 127 -4.40 0.05 -5.22
C GLN A 127 -3.88 -1.36 -4.91
N ALA A 128 -2.55 -1.57 -4.98
CA ALA A 128 -1.92 -2.82 -4.56
C ALA A 128 -2.13 -3.09 -3.06
N TRP A 129 -1.91 -2.07 -2.22
CA TRP A 129 -2.16 -2.17 -0.79
C TRP A 129 -3.62 -2.51 -0.47
N GLU A 130 -4.57 -1.88 -1.16
CA GLU A 130 -5.99 -2.20 -0.99
C GLU A 130 -6.30 -3.65 -1.38
N ARG A 131 -5.77 -4.15 -2.51
CA ARG A 131 -5.97 -5.55 -2.93
C ARG A 131 -5.38 -6.54 -1.92
N LEU A 132 -4.22 -6.21 -1.33
CA LEU A 132 -3.59 -7.00 -0.28
C LEU A 132 -4.47 -7.07 0.99
N VAL A 133 -5.05 -5.94 1.40
CA VAL A 133 -6.00 -5.87 2.53
C VAL A 133 -7.26 -6.68 2.25
N ASP A 134 -7.80 -6.58 1.03
CA ASP A 134 -9.03 -7.26 0.61
C ASP A 134 -8.86 -8.77 0.35
N GLY A 135 -7.61 -9.25 0.28
CA GLY A 135 -7.30 -10.64 -0.06
C GLY A 135 -7.54 -10.97 -1.54
N LYS A 136 -7.56 -9.95 -2.41
CA LYS A 136 -7.74 -10.05 -3.87
C LYS A 136 -6.45 -9.66 -4.60
N TYR A 137 -5.32 -9.84 -3.95
CA TYR A 137 -4.01 -9.49 -4.47
C TYR A 137 -3.62 -10.39 -5.64
N VAL A 138 -2.77 -9.86 -6.50
CA VAL A 138 -2.12 -10.61 -7.58
C VAL A 138 -0.61 -10.72 -7.32
N ASP A 139 0.11 -11.50 -8.12
CA ASP A 139 1.54 -11.73 -7.94
C ASP A 139 2.37 -10.44 -7.91
N SER A 140 1.98 -9.42 -8.69
CA SER A 140 2.64 -8.11 -8.66
C SER A 140 2.49 -7.41 -7.30
N ASP A 141 1.37 -7.55 -6.61
CA ASP A 141 1.19 -6.97 -5.26
C ASP A 141 2.07 -7.68 -4.22
N VAL A 142 2.36 -8.97 -4.41
CA VAL A 142 3.33 -9.70 -3.59
C VAL A 142 4.76 -9.24 -3.90
N GLN A 143 5.08 -8.93 -5.17
CA GLN A 143 6.37 -8.32 -5.55
C GLN A 143 6.58 -6.98 -4.83
N LEU A 144 5.55 -6.13 -4.71
CA LEU A 144 5.59 -4.91 -3.92
C LEU A 144 6.05 -5.20 -2.48
N LEU A 145 5.45 -6.18 -1.80
CA LEU A 145 5.85 -6.51 -0.43
C LEU A 145 7.33 -6.91 -0.31
N HIS A 146 7.85 -7.66 -1.28
CA HIS A 146 9.26 -8.03 -1.31
C HIS A 146 10.18 -6.85 -1.65
N HIS A 147 9.75 -5.97 -2.54
CA HIS A 147 10.44 -4.75 -2.95
C HIS A 147 10.62 -3.83 -1.73
N GLU A 148 9.51 -3.41 -1.13
CA GLU A 148 9.51 -2.46 -0.01
C GLU A 148 10.20 -3.00 1.24
N LEU A 149 10.11 -4.32 1.48
CA LEU A 149 10.83 -4.92 2.60
C LEU A 149 12.36 -4.83 2.41
N PHE A 150 12.84 -5.07 1.19
CA PHE A 150 14.26 -4.97 0.91
C PHE A 150 14.72 -3.52 0.99
N GLU A 151 14.01 -2.61 0.32
CA GLU A 151 14.32 -1.18 0.31
C GLU A 151 14.41 -0.61 1.72
N SER A 152 13.36 -0.83 2.53
CA SER A 152 13.32 -0.33 3.91
C SER A 152 14.47 -0.87 4.76
N ARG A 153 14.89 -2.12 4.56
CA ARG A 153 16.03 -2.71 5.29
C ARG A 153 17.35 -2.11 4.80
N PHE A 154 17.50 -1.93 3.50
CA PHE A 154 18.69 -1.37 2.91
C PHE A 154 18.91 0.07 3.39
N GLU A 155 17.89 0.91 3.29
CA GLU A 155 17.93 2.30 3.79
C GLU A 155 18.28 2.33 5.29
N GLY A 156 17.63 1.48 6.09
CA GLY A 156 17.85 1.43 7.55
C GLY A 156 19.23 0.93 7.98
N ILE A 157 19.83 -0.01 7.25
CA ILE A 157 21.15 -0.59 7.58
C ILE A 157 22.29 0.31 7.10
N PHE A 158 22.16 0.86 5.89
CA PHE A 158 23.24 1.62 5.23
C PHE A 158 23.06 3.13 5.35
N HIS A 159 21.96 3.60 5.95
CA HIS A 159 21.65 5.02 6.13
C HIS A 159 21.71 5.81 4.81
N THR A 160 21.21 5.20 3.73
CA THR A 160 21.21 5.81 2.39
C THR A 160 20.01 6.74 2.22
N ASN A 161 20.02 7.51 1.13
CA ASN A 161 18.78 8.11 0.62
C ASN A 161 17.88 7.03 -0.01
N TYR A 162 16.62 7.40 -0.27
CA TYR A 162 15.63 6.48 -0.85
C TYR A 162 16.08 5.96 -2.23
N ARG A 163 16.57 6.85 -3.12
CA ARG A 163 16.95 6.48 -4.49
C ARG A 163 18.00 5.38 -4.52
N THR A 164 19.03 5.50 -3.69
CA THR A 164 20.08 4.47 -3.58
C THR A 164 19.51 3.14 -3.09
N ALA A 165 18.58 3.17 -2.12
CA ALA A 165 17.95 1.96 -1.61
C ALA A 165 17.06 1.30 -2.68
N HIS A 166 16.26 2.10 -3.39
CA HIS A 166 15.42 1.65 -4.50
C HIS A 166 16.24 1.00 -5.61
N ASP A 167 17.30 1.66 -6.08
CA ASP A 167 18.17 1.13 -7.14
C ASP A 167 18.79 -0.22 -6.72
N LYS A 168 19.20 -0.34 -5.45
CA LYS A 168 19.72 -1.60 -4.90
C LYS A 168 18.66 -2.69 -4.75
N THR A 169 17.40 -2.31 -4.49
CA THR A 169 16.27 -3.25 -4.54
C THR A 169 16.10 -3.84 -5.94
N ILE A 170 16.11 -3.00 -6.98
CA ILE A 170 16.02 -3.44 -8.38
C ILE A 170 17.21 -4.32 -8.77
N GLU A 171 18.44 -3.88 -8.50
CA GLU A 171 19.67 -4.65 -8.76
C GLU A 171 19.66 -6.01 -8.05
N SER A 172 19.01 -6.13 -6.89
CA SER A 172 18.88 -7.39 -6.15
C SER A 172 17.89 -8.39 -6.76
N GLY A 173 17.25 -8.04 -7.88
CA GLY A 173 16.25 -8.86 -8.55
C GLY A 173 14.87 -8.77 -7.90
N ARG A 174 14.52 -7.63 -7.32
CA ARG A 174 13.20 -7.38 -6.70
C ARG A 174 12.44 -6.23 -7.35
N PRO A 175 12.25 -6.23 -8.68
CA PRO A 175 11.40 -5.23 -9.31
C PRO A 175 9.94 -5.43 -8.88
N TRP A 176 9.20 -4.33 -8.79
CA TRP A 176 7.75 -4.36 -8.69
C TRP A 176 7.14 -3.96 -10.03
N ASN A 177 6.52 -4.93 -10.72
CA ASN A 177 6.01 -4.74 -12.08
C ASN A 177 4.49 -4.54 -12.05
N TRP A 178 4.03 -3.36 -11.64
CA TRP A 178 2.59 -3.06 -11.57
C TRP A 178 1.92 -3.08 -12.95
N GLU A 179 2.65 -2.76 -14.03
CA GLU A 179 2.11 -2.72 -15.41
C GLU A 179 1.47 -4.04 -15.85
N LYS A 180 2.02 -5.18 -15.41
CA LYS A 180 1.50 -6.53 -15.75
C LYS A 180 0.05 -6.75 -15.31
N ILE A 181 -0.42 -5.99 -14.33
CA ILE A 181 -1.80 -6.03 -13.85
C ILE A 181 -2.80 -5.68 -14.97
N TYR A 182 -2.38 -4.89 -15.95
CA TYR A 182 -3.21 -4.45 -17.07
C TYR A 182 -3.09 -5.38 -18.28
N GLU A 183 -1.95 -6.05 -18.45
CA GLU A 183 -1.73 -7.03 -19.53
C GLU A 183 -2.53 -8.32 -19.33
N GLU A 184 -2.76 -8.74 -18.09
CA GLU A 184 -3.50 -9.97 -17.75
C GLU A 184 -5.04 -9.83 -17.87
N ARG A 185 -5.55 -8.66 -18.27
CA ARG A 185 -6.99 -8.39 -18.39
C ARG A 185 -7.50 -8.30 -19.83
N GLU A 186 -6.63 -8.48 -20.83
CA GLU A 186 -7.00 -8.69 -22.24
C GLU A 186 -7.07 -10.18 -22.59
#